data_AF-A0A965Y6Z3-F1
#
_entry.id   AF-A0A965Y6Z3-F1
#
_cell.length_a   1.000
_cell.length_b   1.000
_cell.length_c   1.000
_cell.angle_alpha   90.00
_cell.angle_beta   90.00
_cell.angle_gamma   90.00
#
_symmetry.space_group_name_H-M   'P 1'
#
loop_
_entity.id
_entity.type
_entity.pdbx_description
1 polymer ?
#
loop_
_entity_poly.entity_id
_entity_poly.type
_entity_poly.pdbx_seq_one_letter_code
_entity_poly.pdbx_strand_id
1 'polypeptide(L)' 'MRATELTLERMRQGKTQKDVARLAGIHKNAMNGIERRRLVATPEKRQAILGVIGGSEADFFEPSGLAK' A
#
# COMPACT_ATOMS: atom_id res chain seq x y z
N MET A 1 -17.04 -2.21 -0.67
CA MET A 1 -15.77 -2.34 0.09
C MET A 1 -15.24 -0.93 0.30
N ARG A 2 -15.02 -0.51 1.55
CA ARG A 2 -14.51 0.84 1.88
C ARG A 2 -13.05 0.96 1.41
N ALA A 3 -12.62 2.15 1.02
CA ALA A 3 -11.21 2.41 0.73
C ALA A 3 -10.37 2.21 2.00
N THR A 4 -9.23 1.54 1.87
CA THR A 4 -8.26 1.34 2.96
C THR A 4 -7.55 2.64 3.31
N GLU A 5 -7.01 2.76 4.52
CA GLU A 5 -6.22 3.91 4.96
C GLU A 5 -5.02 4.14 4.03
N LEU A 6 -4.39 3.07 3.53
CA LEU A 6 -3.34 3.15 2.52
C LEU A 6 -3.82 3.79 1.21
N THR A 7 -5.04 3.44 0.77
CA THR A 7 -5.66 4.02 -0.43
C THR A 7 -5.92 5.51 -0.23
N LEU A 8 -6.49 5.88 0.92
CA LEU A 8 -6.83 7.25 1.26
C LEU A 8 -5.59 8.13 1.34
N GLU A 9 -4.55 7.65 2.04
CA GLU A 9 -3.31 8.40 2.19
C GLU A 9 -2.58 8.60 0.86
N ARG A 10 -2.47 7.55 0.05
CA ARG A 10 -1.94 7.68 -1.32
C ARG A 10 -2.70 8.74 -2.12
N MET A 11 -4.03 8.74 -2.04
CA MET A 11 -4.87 9.70 -2.76
C MET A 11 -4.69 11.14 -2.24
N ARG A 12 -4.54 11.33 -0.92
CA ARG A 12 -4.22 12.65 -0.34
C ARG A 12 -2.89 13.20 -0.86
N GLN A 13 -1.91 12.33 -1.08
CA GLN A 13 -0.62 12.70 -1.67
C GLN A 13 -0.66 12.89 -3.20
N GLY A 14 -1.83 12.75 -3.85
CA GLY A 14 -1.97 12.89 -5.30
C GLY A 14 -1.26 11.80 -6.12
N LYS A 15 -0.86 10.69 -5.50
CA LYS A 15 -0.11 9.62 -6.18
C LYS A 15 -1.05 8.58 -6.78
N THR A 16 -0.75 8.11 -7.99
CA THR A 16 -1.47 6.96 -8.56
C THR A 16 -0.94 5.63 -8.00
N GLN A 17 -1.73 4.56 -8.09
CA GLN A 17 -1.24 3.21 -7.75
C GLN A 17 -0.01 2.82 -8.58
N LYS A 18 0.04 3.25 -9.85
CA LYS A 18 1.15 2.98 -10.76
C LYS A 18 2.44 3.67 -10.29
N ASP A 19 2.34 4.91 -9.82
CA ASP A 19 3.50 5.67 -9.35
C ASP A 19 4.10 5.06 -8.09
N VAL A 20 3.24 4.74 -7.11
CA VAL A 20 3.70 4.09 -5.87
C VAL A 20 4.31 2.74 -6.16
N ALA A 21 3.66 1.93 -7.00
CA ALA A 21 4.18 0.61 -7.36
C ALA A 21 5.56 0.71 -8.02
N ARG A 22 5.72 1.64 -8.97
CA ARG A 22 7.01 1.90 -9.65
C ARG A 22 8.10 2.33 -8.67
N LEU A 23 7.80 3.27 -7.78
CA LEU A 23 8.77 3.80 -6.82
C LEU A 23 9.13 2.78 -5.72
N ALA A 24 8.16 1.94 -5.32
CA ALA A 24 8.36 0.86 -4.36
C ALA A 24 8.97 -0.40 -4.99
N GLY A 25 9.25 -0.40 -6.30
CA GLY A 25 9.81 -1.56 -7.00
C GLY A 25 8.87 -2.78 -7.04
N ILE A 26 7.56 -2.57 -6.98
CA ILE A 26 6.54 -3.64 -7.04
C ILE A 26 5.71 -3.57 -8.32
N HIS A 27 5.12 -4.70 -8.72
CA HIS A 27 4.22 -4.74 -9.85
C HIS A 27 2.91 -3.97 -9.57
N LYS A 28 2.39 -3.22 -10.56
CA LYS A 28 1.17 -2.41 -10.40
C LYS A 28 -0.05 -3.20 -9.89
N ASN A 29 -0.19 -4.46 -10.34
CA ASN A 29 -1.30 -5.32 -9.90
C ASN A 29 -1.15 -5.75 -8.44
N ALA A 30 0.08 -5.81 -7.92
CA ALA A 30 0.31 -6.08 -6.50
C ALA A 30 -0.20 -4.90 -5.65
N MET A 31 0.13 -3.66 -6.02
CA MET A 31 -0.40 -2.47 -5.33
C MET A 31 -1.93 -2.45 -5.32
N ASN A 32 -2.55 -2.71 -6.48
CA ASN A 32 -4.01 -2.78 -6.58
C ASN A 32 -4.61 -3.92 -5.73
N GLY A 33 -3.97 -5.08 -5.70
CA GLY A 33 -4.37 -6.21 -4.86
C GLY A 33 -4.28 -5.89 -3.37
N ILE A 34 -3.20 -5.25 -2.95
CA ILE A 34 -2.94 -4.84 -1.56
C ILE A 34 -3.99 -3.84 -1.09
N GLU A 35 -4.18 -2.74 -1.83
CA GLU A 35 -5.16 -1.70 -1.46
C GLU A 35 -6.60 -2.22 -1.39
N ARG A 36 -6.93 -3.21 -2.23
CA ARG A 36 -8.24 -3.85 -2.25
C ARG A 36 -8.35 -5.07 -1.34
N ARG A 37 -7.34 -5.31 -0.49
CA ARG A 37 -7.30 -6.45 0.45
C ARG A 37 -7.45 -7.83 -0.22
N ARG A 38 -7.07 -7.95 -1.49
CA ARG A 38 -7.06 -9.20 -2.27
C ARG A 38 -5.70 -9.88 -2.28
N LEU A 39 -4.66 -9.18 -1.82
CA LEU A 39 -3.29 -9.66 -1.73
C LEU A 39 -2.71 -9.23 -0.38
N VAL A 40 -2.22 -10.19 0.39
CA VAL A 40 -1.43 -9.92 1.61
C VAL A 40 -0.05 -9.45 1.19
N ALA A 41 0.37 -8.29 1.67
CA ALA A 41 1.71 -7.75 1.38
C ALA A 41 2.75 -8.44 2.27
N THR A 42 3.86 -8.90 1.68
CA THR A 42 5.02 -9.37 2.46
C THR A 42 5.66 -8.19 3.21
N PRO A 43 6.41 -8.42 4.30
CA PRO A 43 7.09 -7.36 5.04
C PRO A 43 7.93 -6.45 4.14
N GLU A 44 8.66 -7.02 3.19
CA GLU A 44 9.52 -6.27 2.26
C GLU A 44 8.69 -5.33 1.38
N LYS A 45 7.53 -5.80 0.88
CA LYS A 45 6.61 -4.98 0.09
C LYS A 45 5.97 -3.88 0.93
N ARG A 46 5.62 -4.16 2.19
CA ARG A 46 5.08 -3.13 3.10
C ARG A 46 6.12 -2.06 3.33
N GLN A 47 7.34 -2.43 3.72
CA GLN A 47 8.46 -1.50 3.90
C GLN A 47 8.75 -0.68 2.63
N ALA A 48 8.74 -1.30 1.45
CA ALA A 48 8.95 -0.59 0.19
C ALA A 48 7.83 0.42 -0.11
N ILE A 49 6.56 0.06 0.13
CA ILE A 49 5.42 0.98 -0.02
C ILE A 49 5.52 2.14 0.99
N LEU A 50 5.87 1.86 2.24
CA LEU A 50 6.06 2.87 3.28
C LEU A 50 7.25 3.79 3.00
N GLY A 51 8.31 3.29 2.36
CA GLY A 51 9.41 4.12 1.88
C GLY A 51 8.97 5.18 0.85
N VAL A 52 7.84 4.97 0.16
CA VAL A 52 7.28 5.90 -0.83
C VAL A 52 6.18 6.79 -0.24
N ILE A 53 5.30 6.21 0.58
CA ILE A 53 4.13 6.89 1.16
C ILE A 53 4.48 7.62 2.45
N GLY A 54 5.49 7.16 3.19
CA GLY A 54 5.75 7.57 4.57
C GLY A 54 4.85 6.84 5.57
N GLY A 55 5.04 7.15 6.85
CA GLY A 55 4.32 6.54 7.97
C GLY A 55 4.87 5.17 8.39
N SER A 56 4.10 4.46 9.21
CA SER A 56 4.49 3.18 9.81
C SER A 56 3.56 2.04 9.38
N GLU A 57 3.96 0.80 9.62
CA GLU A 57 3.11 -0.36 9.32
C GLU A 57 1.77 -0.31 10.06
N ALA A 58 1.76 0.17 11.31
CA ALA A 58 0.54 0.21 12.14
C ALA A 58 -0.53 1.18 11.62
N ASP A 59 -0.13 2.18 10.82
CA ASP A 59 -1.04 3.16 10.22
C ASP A 59 -1.87 2.52 9.09
N PHE A 60 -1.23 1.62 8.32
CA PHE A 60 -1.77 1.18 7.03
C PHE A 60 -2.00 -0.32 6.92
N PHE A 61 -1.41 -1.12 7.79
CA PHE A 61 -1.46 -2.58 7.73
C PHE A 61 -1.88 -3.19 9.06
N GLU A 62 -2.70 -4.24 8.97
CA GLU A 62 -3.01 -5.12 10.09
C GLU A 62 -1.80 -6.04 10.41
N PRO A 63 -1.75 -6.67 11.60
CA PRO A 63 -0.76 -7.70 11.91
C PRO A 63 -0.76 -8.87 10.89
N SER A 64 -1.88 -9.10 10.22
CA SER A 64 -2.04 -10.08 9.14
C SER A 64 -1.29 -9.72 7.85
N GLY A 65 -0.87 -8.45 7.70
CA GLY A 65 -0.29 -7.88 6.48
C GLY A 65 -1.31 -7.39 5.44
N LEU A 66 -2.61 -7.44 5.75
CA LEU A 66 -3.66 -6.81 4.94
C LEU A 66 -3.69 -5.29 5.18
N ALA A 67 -4.04 -4.53 4.14
CA ALA A 67 -4.23 -3.08 4.26
C ALA A 67 -5.48 -2.76 5.10
N LYS A 68 -5.35 -1.90 6.12
CA LYS A 68 -6.39 -1.50 7.06
C LYS A 68 -7.44 -0.60 6.42
#